data_AF-A0A0C4EKN6-F1
#
_entry.id   AF-A0A0C4EKN6-F1
#
_cell.length_a   1.000
_cell.length_b   1.000
_cell.length_c   1.000
_cell.angle_alpha   90.00
_cell.angle_beta   90.00
_cell.angle_gamma   90.00
#
_symmetry.space_group_name_H-M   'P 1'
#
loop_
_entity.id
_entity.type
_entity.pdbx_description
1 polymer ?
#
loop_
_entity_poly.entity_id
_entity_poly.type
_entity_poly.pdbx_seq_one_letter_code
_entity_poly.pdbx_strand_id
1 'polypeptide(L)'
;MSYLNLDNYLLKDLNKLLSTIASSERDLKAKQATNIIQMHLDSENSTRFVDDNDIGIFKPKELWDTICGYYTAKSMENGATLMRTLVTYNFATSTSTTINDFRSLFKMFVEVTKHKFEKKTIEGLMVY
;
A
#
# COMPACT_ATOMS: atom_id res chain seq x y z
N MET A 1 16.55 10.40 0.30
CA MET A 1 15.84 10.80 1.53
C MET A 1 15.45 9.53 2.28
N SER A 2 16.38 8.92 3.02
CA SER A 2 16.07 7.84 3.98
C SER A 2 15.72 8.53 5.29
N TYR A 3 14.50 9.02 5.38
CA TYR A 3 14.07 9.69 6.59
C TYR A 3 13.69 8.61 7.61
N LEU A 4 14.45 8.55 8.70
CA LEU A 4 14.18 7.83 9.97
C LEU A 4 14.90 6.49 10.20
N ASN A 5 15.73 5.96 9.28
CA ASN A 5 16.46 4.69 9.49
C ASN A 5 15.55 3.47 9.82
N LEU A 6 14.25 3.56 9.49
CA LEU A 6 13.25 2.53 9.76
C LEU A 6 13.21 1.45 8.68
N ASP A 7 13.86 1.70 7.53
CA ASP A 7 13.95 0.80 6.39
C ASP A 7 14.38 -0.62 6.79
N ASN A 8 15.30 -0.74 7.76
CA ASN A 8 15.77 -2.03 8.26
C ASN A 8 14.68 -2.84 9.00
N TYR A 9 13.65 -2.20 9.57
CA TYR A 9 12.55 -2.86 10.28
C TYR A 9 11.33 -3.14 9.39
N LEU A 10 11.29 -2.53 8.20
CA LEU A 10 10.21 -2.70 7.21
C LEU A 10 10.62 -3.61 6.04
N LEU A 11 11.89 -3.53 5.62
CA LEU A 11 12.41 -4.14 4.38
C LEU A 11 13.37 -5.32 4.61
N LYS A 12 13.96 -5.47 5.81
CA LYS A 12 14.83 -6.61 6.13
C LYS A 12 14.10 -7.63 6.98
N ASP A 13 14.51 -8.88 6.82
CA ASP A 13 14.12 -10.02 7.65
C ASP A 13 14.45 -9.67 9.11
N LEU A 14 13.41 -9.32 9.88
CA LEU A 14 13.53 -8.76 11.23
C LEU A 14 14.42 -9.67 12.09
N ASN A 15 14.31 -10.99 11.85
CA ASN A 15 15.05 -12.07 12.50
C ASN A 15 16.58 -11.93 12.42
N LYS A 16 17.12 -11.36 11.34
CA LYS A 16 18.57 -11.14 11.17
C LYS A 16 19.08 -9.89 11.92
N LEU A 17 18.20 -8.95 12.27
CA LEU A 17 18.52 -7.79 13.11
C LEU A 17 18.37 -8.09 14.60
N LEU A 18 17.65 -9.17 14.97
CA LEU A 18 17.42 -9.55 16.37
C LEU A 18 18.70 -9.95 17.12
N SER A 19 19.79 -10.30 16.42
CA SER A 19 21.02 -10.79 17.07
C SER A 19 21.99 -9.71 17.54
N THR A 20 21.78 -8.43 17.18
CA THR A 20 22.77 -7.35 17.40
C THR A 20 22.28 -6.15 18.21
N ILE A 21 21.00 -6.09 18.58
CA ILE A 21 20.38 -4.94 19.25
C ILE A 21 19.78 -5.35 20.60
N ALA A 22 20.09 -4.60 21.65
CA ALA A 22 19.51 -4.79 22.98
C ALA A 22 17.97 -4.75 22.91
N SER A 23 17.30 -5.63 23.66
CA SER A 23 15.84 -5.79 23.63
C SER A 23 15.09 -4.48 23.88
N SER A 24 15.58 -3.64 24.81
CA SER A 24 14.95 -2.35 25.14
C SER A 24 14.98 -1.33 24.00
N GLU A 25 16.07 -1.28 23.23
CA GLU A 25 16.19 -0.36 22.09
C GLU A 25 15.36 -0.84 20.89
N ARG A 26 15.24 -2.17 20.74
CA ARG A 26 14.37 -2.80 19.74
C ARG A 26 12.90 -2.46 19.99
N ASP A 27 12.43 -2.61 21.22
CA ASP A 27 11.02 -2.36 21.57
C ASP A 27 10.65 -0.89 21.37
N LEU A 28 11.57 0.03 21.72
CA LEU A 28 11.40 1.46 21.48
C LEU A 28 11.26 1.79 19.98
N LYS A 29 12.12 1.20 19.14
CA LYS A 29 12.10 1.42 17.67
C LYS A 29 10.90 0.76 17.00
N ALA A 30 10.49 -0.43 17.45
CA ALA A 30 9.29 -1.09 16.97
C ALA A 30 8.03 -0.26 17.27
N LYS A 31 7.97 0.33 18.46
CA LYS A 31 6.92 1.28 18.85
C LYS A 31 6.94 2.54 17.99
N GLN A 32 8.11 3.14 17.76
CA GLN A 32 8.24 4.31 16.89
C GLN A 32 7.76 4.02 15.47
N ALA A 33 8.20 2.91 14.87
CA ALA A 33 7.78 2.51 13.53
C ALA A 33 6.27 2.27 13.44
N THR A 34 5.70 1.58 14.44
CA THR A 34 4.25 1.31 14.49
C THR A 34 3.46 2.61 14.59
N ASN A 35 3.85 3.52 15.49
CA ASN A 35 3.21 4.82 15.65
C ASN A 35 3.28 5.65 14.37
N ILE A 36 4.43 5.65 13.69
CA ILE A 36 4.58 6.37 12.42
C ILE A 36 3.62 5.81 11.37
N ILE A 37 3.53 4.48 11.23
CA ILE A 37 2.57 3.88 10.28
C ILE A 37 1.14 4.30 10.65
N GLN A 38 0.74 4.15 11.91
CA GLN A 38 -0.61 4.47 12.39
C GLN A 38 -0.98 5.94 12.20
N MET A 39 -0.05 6.87 12.46
CA MET A 39 -0.27 8.31 12.26
C MET A 39 -0.54 8.69 10.80
N HIS A 40 -0.11 7.86 9.84
CA HIS A 40 -0.33 8.10 8.42
C HIS A 40 -1.58 7.36 7.88
N LEU A 41 -2.29 6.62 8.71
CA LEU A 41 -3.59 6.03 8.35
C LEU A 41 -4.68 7.07 8.57
N ASP A 42 -5.61 7.17 7.62
CA ASP A 42 -6.86 7.89 7.83
C ASP A 42 -7.80 7.09 8.75
N SER A 43 -8.94 7.68 9.12
CA SER A 43 -9.88 7.06 10.06
C SER A 43 -10.40 5.70 9.56
N GLU A 44 -10.61 5.53 8.26
CA GLU A 44 -11.14 4.28 7.70
C GLU A 44 -10.09 3.16 7.76
N ASN A 45 -8.86 3.46 7.33
CA ASN A 45 -7.77 2.50 7.32
C ASN A 45 -7.27 2.19 8.73
N SER A 46 -7.34 3.16 9.65
CA SER A 46 -7.01 2.94 11.06
C SER A 46 -7.91 1.87 11.67
N THR A 47 -9.24 2.01 11.54
CA THR A 47 -10.20 1.00 12.03
C THR A 47 -10.04 -0.36 11.33
N ARG A 48 -9.51 -0.39 10.10
CA ARG A 48 -9.34 -1.62 9.33
C ARG A 48 -8.07 -2.39 9.70
N PHE A 49 -6.98 -1.70 10.04
CA PHE A 49 -5.65 -2.32 10.23
C PHE A 49 -5.12 -2.27 11.67
N VAL A 50 -5.69 -1.42 12.52
CA VAL A 50 -5.29 -1.29 13.92
C VAL A 50 -6.40 -1.88 14.79
N ASP A 51 -6.13 -3.00 15.44
CA ASP A 51 -7.04 -3.58 16.43
C ASP A 51 -6.91 -2.79 17.74
N ASP A 52 -8.03 -2.33 18.27
CA ASP A 52 -8.11 -1.63 19.56
C ASP A 52 -7.66 -2.53 20.74
N ASN A 53 -7.57 -3.85 20.54
CA ASN A 53 -7.07 -4.79 21.56
C ASN A 53 -5.54 -4.94 21.58
N ASP A 54 -4.82 -4.46 20.57
CA ASP A 54 -3.37 -4.64 20.40
C ASP A 54 -2.53 -3.43 20.85
N ILE A 55 -3.06 -2.58 21.73
CA ILE A 55 -2.44 -1.33 22.22
C ILE A 55 -1.05 -1.54 22.90
N GLY A 56 -0.67 -2.79 23.18
CA GLY A 56 0.65 -3.17 23.74
C GLY A 56 1.59 -3.94 22.81
N ILE A 57 1.16 -4.34 21.61
CA ILE A 57 1.92 -5.23 20.72
C ILE A 57 2.39 -4.44 19.48
N PHE A 58 3.66 -4.03 19.47
CA PHE A 58 4.24 -3.23 18.40
C PHE A 58 4.91 -4.12 17.35
N LYS A 59 4.16 -4.47 16.30
CA LYS A 59 4.65 -5.28 15.18
C LYS A 59 4.57 -4.50 13.87
N PRO A 60 5.50 -3.54 13.65
CA PRO A 60 5.44 -2.65 12.50
C PRO A 60 5.53 -3.40 11.16
N LYS A 61 6.25 -4.53 11.13
CA LYS A 61 6.39 -5.36 9.93
C LYS A 61 5.08 -6.08 9.56
N GLU A 62 4.41 -6.69 10.54
CA GLU A 62 3.12 -7.36 10.30
C GLU A 62 2.03 -6.35 9.89
N LEU A 63 2.01 -5.18 10.54
CA LEU A 63 1.11 -4.09 10.17
C LEU A 63 1.37 -3.62 8.73
N TRP A 64 2.64 -3.37 8.38
CA TRP A 64 3.04 -2.97 7.03
C TRP A 64 2.67 -4.03 5.98
N ASP A 65 2.95 -5.30 6.26
CA ASP A 65 2.63 -6.41 5.36
C ASP A 65 1.12 -6.59 5.20
N THR A 66 0.33 -6.33 6.23
CA THR A 66 -1.14 -6.36 6.17
C THR A 66 -1.68 -5.23 5.29
N ILE A 67 -1.17 -4.00 5.47
CA ILE A 67 -1.54 -2.85 4.64
C ILE A 67 -1.16 -3.12 3.18
N CYS A 68 0.09 -3.53 2.93
CA CYS A 68 0.55 -3.90 1.60
C CYS A 68 -0.31 -5.03 1.03
N GLY A 69 -0.58 -6.08 1.80
CA GLY A 69 -1.39 -7.22 1.38
C GLY A 69 -2.80 -6.80 0.95
N TYR A 70 -3.44 -5.91 1.71
CA TYR A 70 -4.75 -5.38 1.38
C TYR A 70 -4.76 -4.58 0.06
N TYR A 71 -3.84 -3.63 -0.11
CA TYR A 71 -3.79 -2.79 -1.32
C TYR A 71 -3.19 -3.48 -2.55
N THR A 72 -2.37 -4.51 -2.34
CA THR A 72 -1.86 -5.35 -3.43
C THR A 72 -2.80 -6.50 -3.77
N ALA A 73 -3.84 -6.74 -2.96
CA ALA A 73 -4.83 -7.77 -3.25
C ALA A 73 -5.52 -7.47 -4.58
N LYS A 74 -5.69 -8.52 -5.39
CA LYS A 74 -6.46 -8.48 -6.64
C LYS A 74 -7.96 -8.49 -6.34
N SER A 75 -8.41 -7.51 -5.56
CA SER A 75 -9.79 -7.38 -5.09
C SER A 75 -10.61 -6.50 -6.06
N MET A 76 -11.92 -6.74 -6.07
CA MET A 76 -12.85 -5.92 -6.86
C MET A 76 -12.90 -4.47 -6.37
N GLU A 77 -12.73 -4.26 -5.06
CA GLU A 77 -12.67 -2.94 -4.41
C GLU A 77 -11.45 -2.14 -4.91
N ASN A 78 -10.27 -2.76 -4.94
CA ASN A 78 -9.06 -2.15 -5.50
C ASN A 78 -9.22 -1.87 -7.00
N GLY A 79 -9.85 -2.79 -7.73
CA GLY A 79 -10.21 -2.58 -9.13
C GLY A 79 -11.13 -1.37 -9.33
N ALA A 80 -12.18 -1.24 -8.52
CA ALA A 80 -13.12 -0.12 -8.60
C ALA A 80 -12.45 1.23 -8.26
N THR A 81 -11.55 1.26 -7.28
CA THR A 81 -10.76 2.44 -6.95
C THR A 81 -9.84 2.84 -8.11
N LEU A 82 -9.13 1.88 -8.72
CA LEU A 82 -8.30 2.15 -9.90
C LEU A 82 -9.14 2.66 -11.08
N MET A 83 -10.31 2.06 -11.33
CA MET A 83 -11.24 2.51 -12.37
C MET A 83 -11.68 3.96 -12.13
N ARG A 84 -12.07 4.29 -10.88
CA ARG A 84 -12.48 5.65 -10.50
C ARG A 84 -11.37 6.66 -10.79
N THR A 85 -10.12 6.33 -10.49
CA THR A 85 -8.99 7.21 -10.82
C THR A 85 -8.79 7.30 -12.34
N LEU A 86 -8.85 6.19 -13.07
CA LEU A 86 -8.67 6.18 -14.54
C LEU A 86 -9.69 7.09 -15.26
N VAL A 87 -10.96 7.07 -14.86
CA VAL A 87 -12.01 7.91 -15.49
C VAL A 87 -11.89 9.40 -15.15
N THR A 88 -11.10 9.77 -14.14
CA THR A 88 -10.86 11.18 -13.78
C THR A 88 -9.72 11.82 -14.56
N TYR A 89 -8.92 11.04 -15.31
CA TYR A 89 -7.85 11.59 -16.13
C TYR A 89 -8.43 12.44 -17.25
N ASN A 90 -8.00 13.70 -17.32
CA ASN A 90 -8.32 14.61 -18.41
C ASN A 90 -7.06 14.84 -19.26
N PHE A 91 -7.16 14.54 -20.56
CA PHE A 91 -6.06 14.69 -21.50
C PHE A 91 -6.03 16.02 -22.25
N ALA A 92 -6.93 16.97 -21.95
CA ALA A 92 -7.02 18.25 -22.63
C ALA A 92 -5.70 19.07 -22.62
N THR A 93 -4.87 18.90 -21.59
CA THR A 93 -3.55 19.53 -21.47
C THR A 93 -2.45 18.52 -21.11
N SER A 94 -2.63 17.25 -21.50
CA SER A 94 -1.76 16.17 -21.02
C SER A 94 -0.30 16.35 -21.42
N THR A 95 0.58 16.09 -20.46
CA THR A 95 2.03 15.97 -20.70
C THR A 95 2.41 14.50 -20.92
N SER A 96 3.64 14.25 -21.36
CA SER A 96 4.21 12.89 -21.42
C SER A 96 4.12 12.15 -20.08
N THR A 97 4.28 12.88 -18.96
CA THR A 97 4.13 12.35 -17.60
C THR A 97 2.69 11.86 -17.36
N THR A 98 1.69 12.70 -17.63
CA THR A 98 0.27 12.33 -17.49
C THR A 98 -0.09 11.06 -18.26
N ILE A 99 0.44 10.92 -19.48
CA ILE A 99 0.21 9.75 -20.33
C ILE A 99 0.89 8.50 -19.75
N ASN A 100 2.12 8.63 -19.25
CA ASN A 100 2.85 7.52 -18.65
C ASN A 100 2.23 7.06 -17.33
N ASP A 101 1.72 7.99 -16.54
CA ASP A 101 1.00 7.70 -15.29
C ASP A 101 -0.29 6.94 -15.60
N PHE A 102 -1.09 7.43 -16.56
CA PHE A 102 -2.30 6.72 -17.00
C PHE A 102 -1.99 5.31 -17.49
N ARG A 103 -0.97 5.14 -18.35
CA ARG A 103 -0.57 3.81 -18.86
C ARG A 103 -0.17 2.86 -17.73
N SER A 104 0.53 3.36 -16.73
CA SER A 104 0.96 2.57 -15.58
C SER A 104 -0.24 2.16 -14.73
N LEU A 105 -1.16 3.10 -14.48
CA LEU A 105 -2.39 2.85 -13.74
C LEU A 105 -3.32 1.87 -14.48
N PHE A 106 -3.44 1.99 -15.81
CA PHE A 106 -4.25 1.08 -16.63
C PHE A 106 -3.69 -0.34 -16.63
N LYS A 107 -2.36 -0.50 -16.72
CA LYS A 107 -1.71 -1.82 -16.56
C LYS A 107 -2.04 -2.45 -15.22
N MET A 108 -1.96 -1.66 -14.15
CA MET A 108 -2.30 -2.12 -12.79
C MET A 108 -3.78 -2.53 -12.69
N PHE A 109 -4.70 -1.75 -13.28
CA PHE A 109 -6.11 -2.10 -13.33
C PHE A 109 -6.37 -3.42 -14.05
N VAL A 110 -5.76 -3.64 -15.21
CA VAL A 110 -5.86 -4.91 -15.95
C VAL A 110 -5.33 -6.07 -15.13
N GLU A 111 -4.24 -5.88 -14.39
CA GLU A 111 -3.67 -6.93 -13.56
C GLU A 111 -4.57 -7.29 -12.37
N VAL A 112 -5.09 -6.29 -11.66
CA VAL A 112 -5.97 -6.46 -10.49
C VAL A 112 -7.29 -7.13 -10.89
N THR A 113 -7.80 -6.82 -12.08
CA THR A 113 -9.09 -7.32 -12.56
C THR A 113 -9.01 -8.54 -13.48
N LYS A 114 -7.81 -9.06 -13.75
CA LYS A 114 -7.56 -10.15 -14.71
C LYS A 114 -8.43 -11.41 -14.50
N HIS A 115 -8.81 -11.70 -13.26
CA HIS A 115 -9.63 -12.87 -12.91
C HIS A 115 -11.14 -12.58 -12.92
N LYS A 116 -11.54 -11.34 -13.17
CA LYS A 116 -12.93 -10.87 -13.15
C LYS A 116 -13.39 -10.40 -14.52
N PHE A 117 -12.52 -9.73 -15.28
CA PHE A 117 -12.82 -9.24 -16.62
C PHE A 117 -11.77 -9.71 -17.62
N GLU A 118 -12.22 -10.06 -18.81
CA GLU A 118 -11.32 -10.26 -19.93
C GLU A 118 -10.70 -8.92 -20.35
N LYS A 119 -9.46 -8.96 -20.81
CA LYS A 119 -8.74 -7.76 -21.27
C LYS A 119 -9.54 -6.95 -22.30
N LYS A 120 -10.23 -7.64 -23.22
CA LYS A 120 -11.08 -7.00 -24.25
C LYS A 120 -12.26 -6.24 -23.64
N THR A 121 -12.86 -6.77 -22.57
CA THR A 121 -13.94 -6.10 -21.83
C THR A 121 -13.43 -4.82 -21.19
N ILE A 122 -12.24 -4.87 -20.57
CA ILE A 122 -11.60 -3.71 -19.95
C ILE A 122 -11.23 -2.64 -20.99
N GLU A 123 -10.66 -3.03 -22.12
CA GLU A 123 -10.35 -2.12 -23.22
C GLU A 123 -11.62 -1.46 -23.76
N GLY A 124 -12.72 -2.22 -23.91
CA GLY A 124 -14.01 -1.68 -24.34
C GLY A 124 -14.63 -0.66 -23.37
N LEU A 125 -14.46 -0.85 -22.06
CA LEU A 125 -14.95 0.09 -21.04
C LEU A 125 -14.26 1.46 -21.07
N MET A 126 -13.08 1.57 -21.68
CA MET A 126 -12.28 2.80 -21.72
C MET A 126 -12.40 3.59 -23.03
N VAL A 127 -13.14 3.06 -24.02
CA VAL A 127 -13.33 3.69 -25.34
C VAL A 127 -14.57 4.61 -25.36
N TYR A 128 -15.31 4.69 -24.24
CA TYR A 128 -16.51 5.50 -24.09
C TYR A 128 -16.28 6.81 -23.34
#